data_AF-A0A949I6X2-F1
#
_entry.id   AF-A0A949I6X2-F1
#
_cell.length_a   1.000
_cell.length_b   1.000
_cell.length_c   1.000
_cell.angle_alpha   90.00
_cell.angle_beta   90.00
_cell.angle_gamma   90.00
#
_symmetry.space_group_name_H-M   'P 1'
#
loop_
_entity.id
_entity.type
_entity.pdbx_description
1 polymer ?
#
loop_
_entity_poly.entity_id
_entity_poly.type
_entity_poly.pdbx_seq_one_letter_code
_entity_poly.pdbx_strand_id
1 'polypeptide(L)'
;MLVTRCPACSTPFKVVKDQLKLSQGWVRCGHCGEAFHAASHFVPASALSAAPTPTPTPTPTPTPTPTPTPTPTPTPTPTPTPTPTPTPTP
;
A
#
# COMPACT_ATOMS: atom_id res chain seq x y z
N MET A 1 -19.43 -16.94 -15.36
CA MET A 1 -18.33 -16.02 -15.01
C MET A 1 -17.03 -16.65 -15.50
N LEU A 2 -16.28 -15.96 -16.37
CA LEU A 2 -14.99 -16.45 -16.85
C LEU A 2 -13.88 -15.71 -16.10
N VAL A 3 -12.93 -16.46 -15.54
CA VAL A 3 -11.78 -15.93 -14.84
C VAL A 3 -10.55 -16.22 -15.67
N THR A 4 -9.73 -15.21 -15.90
CA THR A 4 -8.42 -15.35 -16.56
C THR A 4 -7.34 -14.97 -15.58
N ARG A 5 -6.21 -15.66 -15.67
CA ARG A 5 -5.00 -15.30 -14.92
C ARG A 5 -3.99 -14.68 -15.86
N CYS A 6 -3.37 -13.59 -15.43
CA CYS A 6 -2.27 -13.00 -16.18
C CYS A 6 -1.06 -13.96 -16.13
N PRO A 7 -0.42 -14.29 -17.27
CA PRO A 7 0.76 -15.15 -17.28
C PRO A 7 1.99 -14.49 -16.63
N ALA A 8 2.06 -13.16 -16.58
CA ALA A 8 3.21 -12.43 -16.03
C ALA A 8 3.17 -12.32 -14.50
N CYS A 9 2.00 -12.07 -13.91
CA CYS A 9 1.88 -11.79 -12.47
C CYS A 9 0.90 -12.73 -11.73
N SER A 10 0.32 -13.71 -12.43
CA SER A 10 -0.64 -14.68 -11.89
C SER A 10 -1.93 -14.08 -11.27
N THR A 11 -2.18 -12.78 -11.46
CA THR A 11 -3.38 -12.11 -10.92
C THR A 11 -4.64 -12.64 -11.62
N PRO A 12 -5.61 -13.21 -10.88
CA PRO A 12 -6.90 -13.59 -11.43
C PRO A 12 -7.78 -12.35 -11.58
N PHE A 13 -8.42 -12.19 -12.73
CA PHE A 13 -9.40 -11.13 -12.95
C PHE A 13 -10.64 -11.66 -13.66
N LYS A 14 -11.75 -10.96 -13.43
CA LYS A 14 -13.04 -11.31 -14.02
C LYS A 14 -13.12 -10.69 -15.40
N VAL A 15 -13.30 -11.53 -16.42
CA VAL A 15 -13.51 -11.08 -17.79
C VAL A 15 -14.95 -11.33 -18.18
N VAL A 16 -15.59 -10.30 -18.70
CA VAL A 16 -16.92 -10.40 -19.29
C VAL A 16 -16.76 -10.90 -20.73
N LYS A 17 -17.51 -11.93 -21.11
CA LYS A 17 -17.46 -12.51 -22.46
C LYS A 17 -17.69 -11.47 -23.57
N ASP A 18 -18.54 -10.47 -23.33
CA ASP A 18 -18.76 -9.34 -24.24
C ASP A 18 -17.51 -8.49 -24.48
N GLN A 19 -16.78 -8.15 -23.42
CA GLN A 19 -15.51 -7.41 -23.52
C GLN A 19 -14.47 -8.19 -24.32
N LEU A 20 -14.49 -9.52 -24.17
CA LEU A 20 -13.63 -10.39 -24.94
C LEU A 20 -13.98 -10.41 -26.43
N LYS A 21 -15.27 -10.40 -26.74
CA LYS A 21 -15.78 -10.48 -28.12
C LYS A 21 -15.56 -9.18 -28.89
N LEU A 22 -15.63 -8.03 -28.20
CA LEU A 22 -15.30 -6.71 -28.74
C LEU A 22 -13.78 -6.51 -28.93
N SER A 23 -12.95 -7.17 -28.12
CA SER A 23 -11.49 -7.01 -28.12
C SER A 23 -10.73 -8.16 -28.79
N GLN A 24 -11.40 -8.96 -29.63
CA GLN A 24 -10.79 -10.09 -30.37
C GLN A 24 -10.07 -11.13 -29.47
N GLY A 25 -10.45 -11.27 -28.19
CA GLY A 25 -9.73 -12.17 -27.28
C GLY A 25 -8.62 -11.53 -26.45
N TRP A 26 -8.25 -10.28 -26.73
CA TRP A 26 -7.18 -9.58 -26.02
C TRP A 26 -7.65 -8.95 -24.72
N VAL A 27 -6.86 -9.11 -23.67
CA VAL A 27 -7.08 -8.53 -22.35
C VAL A 27 -5.79 -7.95 -21.80
N ARG A 28 -5.86 -6.81 -21.12
CA ARG A 28 -4.74 -6.26 -20.34
C ARG A 28 -4.93 -6.58 -18.87
N CYS A 29 -3.86 -7.00 -18.20
CA CYS A 29 -3.88 -7.17 -16.77
C CYS A 29 -3.96 -5.81 -16.06
N GLY A 30 -4.94 -5.62 -15.18
CA GLY A 30 -5.06 -4.40 -14.37
C GLY A 30 -3.98 -4.24 -13.31
N HIS A 31 -3.13 -5.25 -13.08
CA HIS A 31 -2.07 -5.21 -12.08
C HIS A 31 -0.70 -4.87 -12.68
N CYS A 32 -0.30 -5.54 -13.76
CA CYS A 32 0.99 -5.33 -14.42
C CYS A 32 0.91 -4.68 -15.80
N GLY A 33 -0.29 -4.50 -16.36
CA GLY A 33 -0.50 -3.88 -17.68
C GLY A 33 -0.27 -4.79 -18.88
N GLU A 34 0.20 -6.01 -18.66
CA GLU A 34 0.56 -6.94 -19.75
C GLU A 34 -0.66 -7.35 -20.58
N ALA A 35 -0.53 -7.27 -21.91
CA ALA A 35 -1.57 -7.65 -22.85
C ALA A 35 -1.39 -9.11 -23.28
N PHE A 36 -2.45 -9.92 -23.16
CA PHE A 36 -2.41 -11.33 -23.53
C PHE A 36 -3.76 -11.81 -24.09
N HIS A 37 -3.74 -12.94 -24.80
CA HIS A 37 -4.97 -13.59 -25.25
C HIS A 37 -5.63 -14.37 -24.12
N ALA A 38 -6.82 -13.92 -23.73
CA ALA A 38 -7.61 -14.56 -22.68
C ALA A 38 -7.97 -16.02 -22.99
N ALA A 39 -8.19 -16.34 -24.28
CA ALA A 39 -8.60 -17.66 -24.75
C ALA A 39 -7.66 -18.79 -24.28
N SER A 40 -6.36 -18.50 -24.21
CA SER A 40 -5.32 -19.48 -23.83
C SER A 40 -5.10 -19.61 -22.32
N HIS A 41 -5.68 -18.71 -21.51
CA HIS A 41 -5.44 -18.63 -20.05
C HIS A 41 -6.74 -18.58 -19.24
N PHE A 42 -7.84 -19.08 -19.81
CA PHE A 42 -9.09 -19.24 -19.08
C PHE A 42 -8.98 -20.36 -18.06
N VAL A 43 -9.20 -20.02 -16.79
CA VAL A 43 -9.40 -21.02 -15.75
C VAL A 43 -10.91 -21.23 -15.57
N PRO A 44 -11.43 -22.46 -15.77
CA PRO A 44 -12.82 -22.73 -15.46
C PRO A 44 -13.04 -22.50 -13.97
N ALA A 45 -14.16 -21.88 -13.60
CA ALA A 45 -14.51 -21.63 -12.20
C ALA A 45 -14.50 -22.91 -11.35
N SER A 46 -14.71 -24.07 -11.98
CA SER A 46 -14.64 -25.41 -11.41
C SER A 46 -13.25 -25.77 -10.86
N ALA A 47 -12.17 -25.19 -11.38
CA ALA A 47 -10.80 -25.47 -10.92
C ALA A 47 -10.43 -24.73 -9.61
N LEU A 48 -11.22 -23.74 -9.19
CA LEU A 48 -11.00 -23.03 -7.92
C LEU A 48 -11.62 -23.76 -6.72
N SER A 49 -12.40 -24.83 -6.95
CA SER A 49 -13.04 -25.61 -5.88
C SER A 49 -12.10 -26.61 -5.18
N ALA A 50 -10.88 -26.79 -5.69
CA ALA A 50 -9.85 -27.65 -5.08
C ALA A 50 -8.75 -26.83 -4.36
N ALA A 51 -9.08 -25.64 -3.87
CA ALA A 51 -8.14 -24.86 -3.07
C ALA A 51 -8.02 -25.50 -1.66
N PRO A 52 -6.80 -25.87 -1.20
CA PRO A 52 -6.61 -26.30 0.18
C PRO A 52 -7.05 -25.17 1.11
N THR A 53 -7.84 -25.50 2.12
CA THR A 53 -8.31 -24.56 3.13
C THR A 53 -7.08 -23.87 3.75
N PRO A 54 -6.96 -22.53 3.69
CA PRO A 54 -5.84 -21.86 4.33
C PRO A 54 -5.93 -22.12 5.83
N THR A 55 -4.93 -22.81 6.39
CA THR A 55 -4.77 -22.97 7.83
C THR A 55 -4.67 -21.58 8.46
N PRO A 56 -5.44 -21.26 9.51
CA PRO A 56 -5.36 -19.95 10.13
C PRO A 56 -3.94 -19.73 10.68
N THR A 57 -3.26 -18.72 10.15
CA THR A 57 -1.96 -18.25 10.65
C THR A 57 -2.14 -17.77 12.10
N PRO A 58 -1.26 -18.16 13.06
CA PRO A 58 -1.37 -17.69 14.43
C PRO A 58 -1.22 -16.17 14.49
N THR A 59 -2.15 -15.52 15.20
CA THR A 59 -2.17 -14.07 15.42
C THR A 59 -0.90 -13.61 16.14
N PRO A 60 -0.18 -12.60 15.64
CA PRO A 60 0.97 -12.05 16.35
C PRO A 60 0.53 -11.41 17.66
N THR A 61 1.15 -11.81 18.77
CA THR A 61 0.97 -11.20 20.09
C THR A 61 1.48 -9.75 20.04
N PRO A 62 0.73 -8.75 20.53
CA PRO A 62 1.21 -7.37 20.55
C PRO A 62 2.39 -7.22 21.50
N THR A 63 3.51 -6.72 20.98
CA THR A 63 4.68 -6.31 21.76
C THR A 63 4.34 -5.03 22.55
N PRO A 64 4.71 -4.92 23.84
CA PRO A 64 4.46 -3.70 24.60
C PRO A 64 5.25 -2.51 24.04
N THR A 65 4.55 -1.40 23.84
CA THR A 65 5.14 -0.12 23.40
C THR A 65 5.97 0.50 24.54
N PRO A 66 7.21 0.95 24.29
CA PRO A 66 7.98 1.66 25.30
C PRO A 66 7.38 3.04 25.60
N THR A 67 7.25 3.34 26.89
CA THR A 67 6.77 4.64 27.40
C THR A 67 7.79 5.75 27.10
N PRO A 68 7.38 6.93 26.59
CA PRO A 68 8.30 8.02 26.34
C PRO A 68 8.87 8.59 27.65
N THR A 69 10.17 8.79 27.69
CA THR A 69 10.89 9.48 28.77
C THR A 69 10.64 10.99 28.69
N PRO A 70 10.39 11.70 29.80
CA PRO A 70 10.17 13.14 29.78
C PRO A 70 11.42 13.91 29.36
N THR A 71 11.25 14.84 28.43
CA THR A 71 12.27 15.78 27.97
C THR A 71 12.54 16.85 29.03
N PRO A 72 13.80 17.19 29.35
CA PRO A 72 14.09 18.29 30.26
C PRO A 72 13.70 19.65 29.66
N THR A 73 13.04 20.48 30.47
CA THR A 73 12.64 21.85 30.12
C THR A 73 13.87 22.77 30.02
N PRO A 74 13.99 23.61 28.98
CA PRO A 74 15.09 24.57 28.88
C PRO A 74 14.99 25.65 29.96
N THR A 75 16.13 25.94 30.60
CA THR A 75 16.27 27.03 31.58
C THR A 75 16.22 28.39 30.88
N PRO A 76 15.48 29.39 31.39
CA PRO A 76 15.43 30.71 30.79
C PRO A 76 16.79 31.41 30.83
N THR A 77 17.16 32.02 29.71
CA THR A 77 18.38 32.83 29.56
C THR A 77 18.16 34.21 30.22
N PRO A 78 19.13 34.74 30.98
CA PRO A 78 18.99 36.06 31.59
C PRO A 78 18.98 37.17 30.52
N THR A 79 18.05 38.11 30.68
CA THR A 79 17.91 39.28 29.81
C THR A 79 19.07 40.25 30.03
N PRO A 80 19.72 40.78 28.96
CA PRO A 80 20.76 41.78 29.12
C PRO A 80 20.19 43.09 29.66
N THR A 81 20.88 43.67 30.64
CA THR A 81 20.56 44.98 31.24
C THR A 81 20.85 46.09 30.22
N PRO A 82 19.95 47.06 30.02
CA PRO A 82 20.20 48.16 29.09
C PRO A 82 21.36 49.04 29.58
N THR A 83 22.28 49.34 28.66
CA THR A 83 23.38 50.28 28.89
C THR A 83 22.85 51.71 28.95
N PRO A 84 23.24 52.53 29.94
CA PRO A 84 22.80 53.92 30.01
C PRO A 84 23.40 54.73 28.84
N THR A 85 22.54 55.47 28.15
CA THR A 85 22.90 56.39 27.07
C THR A 85 23.72 57.56 27.61
N PRO A 86 24.87 57.91 27.01
CA PRO A 86 25.62 59.10 27.43
C PRO A 86 24.85 60.37 27.10
N THR A 87 24.73 61.24 28.10
CA THR A 87 24.10 62.57 28.00
C THR A 87 24.96 63.49 27.12
N PRO A 88 24.39 64.18 26.12
CA PRO A 88 25.15 65.15 25.33
C PRO A 88 25.52 66.35 26.21
N THR A 89 26.79 66.73 26.15
CA THR A 89 27.34 67.94 26.81
C THR A 89 27.07 69.15 25.90
N PRO A 90 26.72 70.33 26.46
CA PRO A 90 26.32 71.53 25.71
C PRO A 90 27.40 72.11 24.80
#